data_AF-A0A4R7V2Y8-F1
#
_entry.id   AF-A0A4R7V2Y8-F1
#
_cell.length_a   1.000
_cell.length_b   1.000
_cell.length_c   1.000
_cell.angle_alpha   90.00
_cell.angle_beta   90.00
_cell.angle_gamma   90.00
#
_symmetry.space_group_name_H-M   'P 1'
#
loop_
_entity.id
_entity.type
_entity.pdbx_description
1 polymer ?
#
loop_
_entity_poly.entity_id
_entity_poly.type
_entity_poly.pdbx_seq_one_letter_code
_entity_poly.pdbx_strand_id
1 'polypeptide(L)'
;MLTIPVQFFLNNWVDALTDNEIITYLTLRLMAQAFPGRHAEDGVYLAQEDRIRLFNLDRGFEAHRMLSRYGLIDTIRDRRRNADGTMTKSEEVGAGDIHRFKLDDSVLGQPAIPRVITSLTLFADGADADDAALADAIQRWTANLKNTSTS
;
A
#
# COMPACT_ATOMS: atom_id res chain seq x y z
N MET A 1 2.15 0.01 -21.55
CA MET A 1 0.99 -0.91 -21.52
C MET A 1 0.82 -1.36 -20.08
N LEU A 2 -0.40 -1.35 -19.54
CA LEU A 2 -0.68 -1.74 -18.15
C LEU A 2 -1.05 -3.23 -18.11
N THR A 3 -0.34 -4.02 -17.31
CA THR A 3 -0.66 -5.43 -17.08
C THR A 3 -1.28 -5.63 -15.70
N ILE A 4 -2.44 -6.27 -15.61
CA ILE A 4 -3.14 -6.54 -14.35
C ILE A 4 -3.15 -8.05 -14.10
N PRO A 5 -2.72 -8.54 -12.92
CA PRO A 5 -2.80 -9.93 -12.54
C PRO A 5 -4.24 -10.41 -12.61
N VAL A 6 -4.45 -11.57 -13.23
CA VAL A 6 -5.79 -12.13 -13.41
C VAL A 6 -6.52 -12.34 -12.08
N GLN A 7 -5.77 -12.57 -11.01
CA GLN A 7 -6.27 -12.73 -9.65
C GLN A 7 -7.02 -11.48 -9.14
N PHE A 8 -6.69 -10.29 -9.63
CA PHE A 8 -7.45 -9.07 -9.33
C PHE A 8 -8.93 -9.22 -9.70
N PHE A 9 -9.21 -9.92 -10.80
CA PHE A 9 -10.58 -10.21 -11.23
C PHE A 9 -11.11 -11.49 -10.59
N LEU A 10 -10.33 -12.58 -10.63
CA LEU A 10 -10.80 -13.90 -10.17
C LEU A 10 -11.08 -13.99 -8.67
N ASN A 11 -10.43 -13.14 -7.87
CA ASN A 11 -10.63 -13.09 -6.42
C ASN A 11 -11.51 -11.92 -5.97
N ASN A 12 -12.24 -11.29 -6.91
CA ASN A 12 -13.23 -10.22 -6.66
C ASN A 12 -12.63 -8.93 -6.04
N TRP A 13 -11.39 -8.58 -6.35
CA TRP A 13 -10.80 -7.30 -5.89
C TRP A 13 -11.49 -6.10 -6.55
N VAL A 14 -11.99 -6.25 -7.78
CA VAL A 14 -12.78 -5.20 -8.44
C VAL A 14 -14.06 -4.90 -7.67
N ASP A 15 -14.73 -5.93 -7.13
CA ASP A 15 -15.99 -5.74 -6.41
C ASP A 15 -15.78 -5.34 -4.94
N ALA A 16 -14.63 -5.68 -4.37
CA ALA A 16 -14.31 -5.40 -2.96
C ALA A 16 -13.73 -4.00 -2.72
N LEU A 17 -13.22 -3.34 -3.77
CA LEU A 17 -12.59 -2.03 -3.68
C LEU A 17 -13.54 -0.93 -4.17
N THR A 18 -13.42 0.25 -3.58
CA THR A 18 -14.07 1.47 -4.07
C THR A 18 -13.40 1.98 -5.35
N ASP A 19 -14.10 2.80 -6.13
CA ASP A 19 -13.56 3.41 -7.36
C ASP A 19 -12.21 4.11 -7.12
N ASN A 20 -12.08 4.84 -6.00
CA ASN A 20 -10.84 5.54 -5.66
C ASN A 20 -9.69 4.58 -5.33
N GLU A 21 -9.97 3.45 -4.67
CA GLU A 21 -8.98 2.42 -4.39
C GLU A 21 -8.54 1.71 -5.67
N ILE A 22 -9.48 1.40 -6.57
CA ILE A 22 -9.17 0.82 -7.87
C ILE A 22 -8.28 1.78 -8.68
N ILE A 23 -8.68 3.05 -8.82
CA ILE A 23 -7.91 4.05 -9.55
C ILE A 23 -6.51 4.20 -8.95
N THR A 24 -6.41 4.28 -7.62
CA THR A 24 -5.12 4.42 -6.93
C THR A 24 -4.24 3.19 -7.16
N TYR A 25 -4.77 1.98 -7.01
CA TYR A 25 -4.04 0.73 -7.23
C TYR A 25 -3.54 0.62 -8.68
N LEU A 26 -4.41 0.86 -9.66
CA LEU A 26 -4.04 0.81 -11.08
C LEU A 26 -2.99 1.85 -11.44
N THR A 27 -3.06 3.02 -10.82
CA THR A 27 -2.07 4.09 -10.98
C THR A 27 -0.70 3.66 -10.43
N LEU A 28 -0.66 3.18 -9.19
CA LEU A 28 0.58 2.71 -8.58
C LEU A 28 1.17 1.55 -9.37
N ARG A 29 0.32 0.65 -9.89
CA ARG A 29 0.74 -0.44 -10.75
C ARG A 29 1.34 0.04 -12.07
N LEU A 30 0.72 1.01 -12.72
CA LEU A 30 1.26 1.64 -13.92
C LEU A 30 2.64 2.23 -13.65
N MET A 31 2.81 2.94 -12.52
CA MET A 31 4.10 3.51 -12.13
C MET A 31 5.14 2.43 -11.84
N ALA A 32 4.76 1.36 -11.13
CA ALA A 32 5.67 0.24 -10.85
C ALA A 32 6.15 -0.45 -12.14
N GLN A 33 5.28 -0.60 -13.12
CA GLN A 33 5.64 -1.17 -14.43
C GLN A 33 6.46 -0.23 -15.30
N ALA A 34 6.21 1.08 -15.22
CA ALA A 34 7.00 2.08 -15.92
C ALA A 34 8.41 2.24 -15.32
N PHE A 35 8.56 2.01 -14.01
CA PHE A 35 9.81 2.21 -13.27
C PHE A 35 10.15 1.01 -12.36
N PRO A 36 10.38 -0.20 -12.91
CA PRO A 36 10.53 -1.42 -12.13
C PRO A 36 11.75 -1.39 -11.18
N GLY A 37 12.88 -0.81 -11.61
CA GLY A 37 14.07 -0.67 -10.74
C GLY A 37 13.78 0.20 -9.52
N ARG A 38 13.12 1.35 -9.72
CA ARG A 38 12.73 2.25 -8.62
C ARG A 38 11.68 1.60 -7.71
N HIS A 39 10.71 0.88 -8.27
CA HIS A 39 9.73 0.15 -7.48
C HIS A 39 10.39 -0.90 -6.57
N ALA A 40 11.34 -1.67 -7.09
CA ALA A 40 12.06 -2.69 -6.34
C ALA A 40 12.93 -2.08 -5.22
N GLU A 41 13.69 -1.04 -5.52
CA GLU A 41 14.65 -0.41 -4.59
C GLU A 41 13.92 0.47 -3.56
N ASP A 42 13.22 1.50 -4.01
CA ASP A 42 12.71 2.57 -3.13
C ASP A 42 11.18 2.64 -3.06
N GLY A 43 10.47 1.93 -3.92
CA GLY A 43 9.04 2.13 -4.15
C GLY A 43 8.75 3.30 -5.10
N VAL A 44 7.51 3.35 -5.58
CA VAL A 44 7.02 4.39 -6.49
C VAL A 44 6.25 5.45 -5.73
N TYR A 45 6.30 6.69 -6.20
CA TYR A 45 5.54 7.79 -5.63
C TYR A 45 4.68 8.44 -6.72
N LEU A 46 3.66 9.17 -6.29
CA LEU A 46 2.85 10.01 -7.16
C LEU A 46 3.05 11.46 -6.77
N ALA A 47 3.66 12.25 -7.65
CA ALA A 47 3.77 13.69 -7.47
C ALA A 47 2.37 14.32 -7.43
N GLN A 48 2.18 15.40 -6.65
CA GLN A 48 0.87 16.02 -6.48
C GLN A 48 0.24 16.48 -7.79
N GLU A 49 1.05 17.04 -8.69
CA GLU A 49 0.61 17.47 -10.02
C GLU A 49 0.10 16.28 -10.85
N ASP A 50 0.82 15.15 -10.82
CA ASP A 50 0.42 13.93 -11.52
C ASP A 50 -0.86 13.32 -10.91
N ARG A 51 -1.04 13.40 -9.59
CA ARG A 51 -2.29 12.93 -8.91
C ARG A 51 -3.53 13.66 -9.42
N ILE A 52 -3.45 14.99 -9.53
CA ILE A 52 -4.57 15.82 -9.97
C ILE A 52 -4.77 15.67 -11.48
N ARG A 53 -3.68 15.80 -12.25
CA ARG A 53 -3.73 15.84 -13.71
C ARG A 53 -4.17 14.52 -14.33
N LEU A 54 -3.65 13.40 -13.85
CA LEU A 54 -3.89 12.11 -14.49
C LEU A 54 -5.15 11.43 -13.96
N PHE A 55 -5.57 11.73 -12.73
CA PHE A 55 -6.55 10.89 -12.03
C PHE A 55 -7.59 11.65 -11.20
N ASN A 56 -7.54 13.00 -11.18
CA ASN A 56 -8.43 13.84 -10.38
C ASN A 56 -8.45 13.46 -8.87
N LEU A 57 -7.31 12.96 -8.37
CA LEU A 57 -7.16 12.36 -7.03
C LEU A 57 -6.96 13.39 -5.91
N ASP A 58 -7.65 14.54 -5.94
CA ASP A 58 -7.55 15.53 -4.85
C ASP A 58 -8.11 14.96 -3.53
N ARG A 59 -9.16 14.12 -3.60
CA ARG A 59 -9.73 13.41 -2.44
C ARG A 59 -9.40 11.91 -2.38
N GLY A 60 -8.75 11.38 -3.42
CA GLY A 60 -8.45 9.96 -3.55
C GLY A 60 -7.13 9.55 -2.93
N PHE A 61 -6.29 10.49 -2.47
CA PHE A 61 -5.04 10.15 -1.79
C PHE A 61 -5.32 9.19 -0.63
N GLU A 62 -6.36 9.40 0.17
CA GLU A 62 -6.68 8.56 1.33
C GLU A 62 -6.95 7.08 1.01
N ALA A 63 -7.24 6.74 -0.25
CA ALA A 63 -7.37 5.36 -0.69
C ALA A 63 -6.07 4.56 -0.50
N HIS A 64 -4.89 5.20 -0.53
CA HIS A 64 -3.62 4.51 -0.24
C HIS A 64 -3.62 3.89 1.17
N ARG A 65 -4.25 4.55 2.15
CA ARG A 65 -4.33 4.01 3.51
C ARG A 65 -5.10 2.70 3.49
N MET A 66 -6.25 2.66 2.81
CA MET A 66 -7.05 1.44 2.74
C MET A 66 -6.37 0.32 1.97
N LEU A 67 -5.76 0.63 0.82
CA LEU A 67 -4.94 -0.33 0.08
C LEU A 67 -3.81 -0.90 0.95
N SER A 68 -3.21 -0.06 1.81
CA SER A 68 -2.21 -0.49 2.78
C SER A 68 -2.80 -1.39 3.87
N ARG A 69 -4.01 -1.08 4.38
CA ARG A 69 -4.73 -1.96 5.33
C ARG A 69 -5.08 -3.31 4.74
N TYR A 70 -5.40 -3.35 3.44
CA TYR A 70 -5.64 -4.59 2.72
C TYR A 70 -4.35 -5.32 2.37
N GLY A 71 -3.17 -4.72 2.60
CA GLY A 71 -1.87 -5.25 2.23
C GLY A 71 -1.61 -5.30 0.72
N LEU A 72 -2.41 -4.61 -0.09
CA LEU A 72 -2.16 -4.52 -1.53
C LEU A 72 -0.95 -3.63 -1.84
N ILE A 73 -0.63 -2.72 -0.92
CA ILE A 73 0.56 -1.87 -0.99
C ILE A 73 1.23 -1.77 0.38
N ASP A 74 2.54 -1.61 0.38
CA ASP A 74 3.32 -1.15 1.53
C ASP A 74 3.60 0.34 1.39
N THR A 75 3.28 1.11 2.43
CA THR A 75 3.57 2.55 2.48
C THR A 75 4.90 2.79 3.16
N ILE A 76 5.91 3.18 2.38
CA ILE A 76 7.21 3.62 2.88
C ILE A 76 7.06 5.11 3.21
N ARG A 77 6.88 5.39 4.50
CA ARG A 77 6.82 6.74 5.03
C ARG A 77 8.23 7.31 5.16
N ASP A 78 8.35 8.63 4.96
CA ASP A 78 9.57 9.33 5.38
C ASP A 78 9.68 9.20 6.90
N ARG A 79 10.78 8.59 7.38
CA ARG A 79 11.07 8.43 8.82
C ARG A 79 11.15 9.75 9.58
N ARG A 80 11.27 10.87 8.86
CA ARG A 80 11.30 12.22 9.42
C ARG A 80 9.90 12.81 9.65
N ARG A 81 8.82 12.15 9.19
CA ARG A 81 7.42 12.57 9.44
C ARG A 81 6.87 11.90 10.71
N ASN A 82 6.16 12.68 11.52
CA ASN A 82 5.43 12.20 12.69
C ASN A 82 4.24 11.31 12.28
N ALA A 83 3.66 10.58 13.24
CA ALA A 83 2.52 9.68 12.99
C ALA A 83 1.27 10.40 12.43
N ASP A 84 1.13 11.70 12.70
CA ASP A 84 0.07 12.59 12.17
C ASP A 84 0.40 13.16 10.78
N GLY A 85 1.54 12.79 10.19
CA GLY A 85 2.00 13.27 8.88
C GLY A 85 2.69 14.63 8.91
N THR A 86 2.82 15.28 10.07
CA THR A 86 3.53 16.56 10.22
C THR A 86 5.05 16.35 10.31
N MET A 87 5.83 17.40 10.05
CA MET A 87 7.26 17.43 10.33
C MET A 87 7.56 18.62 11.24
N THR A 88 8.24 18.35 12.35
CA THR A 88 8.80 19.41 13.18
C THR A 88 9.98 20.03 12.42
N LYS A 89 10.03 21.36 12.25
CA LYS A 89 11.10 22.12 11.57
C LYS A 89 11.21 21.89 10.04
N SER A 90 10.10 21.88 9.32
CA SER A 90 10.09 21.78 7.84
C SER A 90 10.93 22.87 7.14
N GLU A 91 11.07 24.05 7.73
CA GLU A 91 11.90 25.16 7.20
C GLU A 91 13.42 24.87 7.25
N GLU A 92 13.89 24.06 8.20
CA GLU A 92 15.33 23.70 8.33
C GLU A 92 15.68 22.38 7.62
N VAL A 93 14.71 21.46 7.48
CA VAL A 93 14.96 20.06 7.05
C VAL A 93 14.40 19.77 5.65
N GLY A 94 13.61 20.69 5.08
CA GLY A 94 12.92 20.53 3.80
C GLY A 94 11.55 19.85 3.93
N ALA A 95 10.79 19.80 2.83
CA ALA A 95 9.39 19.34 2.79
C ALA A 95 9.17 17.84 3.09
N GLY A 96 10.22 17.08 3.41
CA GLY A 96 10.19 15.63 3.53
C GLY A 96 9.96 14.93 2.19
N ASP A 97 10.16 13.62 2.19
CA ASP A 97 9.94 12.80 1.00
C ASP A 97 8.46 12.48 0.84
N ILE A 98 8.01 12.47 -0.42
CA ILE A 98 6.67 12.02 -0.80
C ILE A 98 6.55 10.53 -0.41
N HIS A 99 5.40 10.12 0.14
CA HIS A 99 5.13 8.70 0.41
C HIS A 99 5.45 7.84 -0.81
N ARG A 100 6.22 6.78 -0.57
CA ARG A 100 6.55 5.78 -1.58
C ARG A 100 5.76 4.51 -1.30
N PHE A 101 5.46 3.79 -2.36
CA PHE A 101 4.58 2.65 -2.34
C PHE A 101 5.23 1.47 -3.04
N LYS A 102 5.14 0.30 -2.43
CA LYS A 102 5.46 -0.98 -3.07
C LYS A 102 4.20 -1.81 -3.17
N LEU A 103 3.83 -2.25 -4.37
CA LEU A 103 2.75 -3.23 -4.54
C LEU A 103 3.18 -4.61 -4.03
N ASP A 104 2.26 -5.31 -3.37
CA ASP A 104 2.39 -6.73 -3.00
C ASP A 104 1.35 -7.57 -3.76
N ASP A 105 1.78 -8.14 -4.89
CA ASP A 105 0.92 -8.97 -5.73
C ASP A 105 0.57 -10.31 -5.08
N SER A 106 1.30 -10.74 -4.05
CA SER A 106 1.02 -12.01 -3.37
C SER A 106 -0.35 -11.99 -2.68
N VAL A 107 -0.78 -10.81 -2.25
CA VAL A 107 -2.08 -10.58 -1.62
C VAL A 107 -3.25 -10.79 -2.60
N LEU A 108 -3.04 -10.52 -3.89
CA LEU A 108 -4.09 -10.71 -4.89
C LEU A 108 -4.54 -12.15 -5.00
N GLY A 109 -3.69 -13.12 -4.62
CA GLY A 109 -4.03 -14.55 -4.59
C GLY A 109 -5.08 -14.92 -3.54
N GLN A 110 -5.42 -14.02 -2.62
CA GLN A 110 -6.40 -14.24 -1.56
C GLN A 110 -7.80 -13.75 -1.98
N PRO A 111 -8.89 -14.37 -1.48
CA PRO A 111 -10.25 -13.86 -1.68
C PRO A 111 -10.40 -12.44 -1.13
N ALA A 112 -10.79 -11.49 -1.98
CA ALA A 112 -10.79 -10.07 -1.62
C ALA A 112 -11.83 -9.72 -0.55
N ILE A 113 -13.08 -10.18 -0.71
CA ILE A 113 -14.19 -9.80 0.19
C ILE A 113 -13.90 -10.19 1.66
N PRO A 114 -13.54 -11.46 1.99
CA PRO A 114 -13.19 -11.82 3.35
C PRO A 114 -12.04 -10.98 3.91
N ARG A 115 -11.02 -10.73 3.09
CA ARG A 115 -9.84 -9.95 3.51
C ARG A 115 -10.19 -8.50 3.81
N VAL A 116 -10.95 -7.84 2.95
CA VAL A 116 -11.43 -6.46 3.16
C VAL A 116 -12.27 -6.37 4.43
N ILE A 117 -13.21 -7.31 4.64
CA ILE A 117 -14.03 -7.37 5.86
C ILE A 117 -13.14 -7.51 7.09
N THR A 118 -12.20 -8.47 7.10
CA THR A 118 -11.26 -8.66 8.21
C THR A 118 -10.45 -7.40 8.51
N SER A 119 -9.87 -6.76 7.49
CA SER A 119 -9.10 -5.52 7.67
C SER A 119 -9.95 -4.37 8.22
N LEU A 120 -11.21 -4.25 7.78
CA LEU A 120 -12.13 -3.23 8.26
C LEU A 120 -12.60 -3.50 9.69
N THR A 121 -12.86 -4.75 10.05
CA THR A 121 -13.20 -5.15 11.42
C THR A 121 -12.05 -4.82 12.37
N LEU A 122 -10.82 -5.23 12.01
CA LEU A 122 -9.63 -4.90 12.82
C LEU A 122 -9.46 -3.39 13.02
N PHE A 123 -9.68 -2.61 11.95
CA PHE A 123 -9.62 -1.16 12.05
C PHE A 123 -10.73 -0.58 12.96
N ALA A 124 -11.96 -1.08 12.84
CA ALA A 124 -13.08 -0.66 13.68
C ALA A 124 -12.83 -0.99 15.16
N ASP A 125 -12.13 -2.09 15.43
CA ASP A 125 -11.74 -2.53 16.78
C ASP A 125 -10.51 -1.77 17.33
N GLY A 126 -9.97 -0.79 16.58
CA GLY A 126 -8.85 0.04 17.00
C GLY A 126 -7.47 -0.60 16.84
N ALA A 127 -7.38 -1.78 16.20
CA ALA A 127 -6.10 -2.32 15.76
C ALA A 127 -5.67 -1.56 14.50
N ASP A 128 -4.75 -0.60 14.63
CA ASP A 128 -4.27 0.14 13.47
C ASP A 128 -3.49 -0.80 12.55
N ALA A 129 -3.61 -0.63 11.24
CA ALA A 129 -3.03 -1.55 10.28
C ALA A 129 -1.50 -1.48 10.25
N ASP A 130 -0.90 -0.42 10.79
CA ASP A 130 0.54 -0.38 11.04
C ASP A 130 0.92 -1.45 12.10
N ASP A 131 0.10 -1.65 13.14
CA ASP A 131 0.31 -2.68 14.16
C ASP A 131 -0.09 -4.07 13.67
N ALA A 132 -1.17 -4.20 12.88
CA ALA A 132 -1.62 -5.48 12.34
C ALA A 132 -0.72 -5.98 11.19
N ALA A 133 -0.23 -5.08 10.32
CA ALA A 133 0.77 -5.41 9.30
C ALA A 133 2.14 -5.68 9.94
N LEU A 134 2.51 -4.97 11.01
CA LEU A 134 3.69 -5.32 11.81
C LEU A 134 3.53 -6.70 12.46
N ALA A 135 2.37 -7.02 13.02
CA ALA A 135 2.10 -8.33 13.62
C ALA A 135 2.12 -9.46 12.58
N ASP A 136 1.50 -9.28 11.41
CA ASP A 136 1.52 -10.26 10.31
C ASP A 136 2.93 -10.38 9.72
N ALA A 137 3.67 -9.28 9.55
CA ALA A 137 5.07 -9.30 9.11
C ALA A 137 5.99 -10.02 10.11
N ILE A 138 5.82 -9.78 11.42
CA ILE A 138 6.50 -10.52 12.48
C ILE A 138 6.15 -12.00 12.41
N GLN A 139 4.88 -12.34 12.20
CA GLN A 139 4.42 -13.72 12.13
C GLN A 139 4.99 -14.46 10.92
N ARG A 140 5.02 -13.82 9.75
CA ARG A 140 5.67 -14.33 8.52
C ARG A 140 7.18 -14.51 8.71
N TRP A 141 7.86 -13.53 9.30
CA TRP A 141 9.29 -13.62 9.58
C TRP A 141 9.62 -14.75 10.57
N THR A 142 8.82 -14.88 11.63
CA THR A 142 8.96 -15.94 12.63
C THR A 142 8.68 -17.33 12.05
N ALA A 143 7.70 -17.44 11.15
CA ALA A 143 7.40 -18.68 10.44
C ALA A 143 8.56 -19.09 9.51
N ASN A 144 9.15 -18.13 8.79
CA ASN A 144 10.30 -18.37 7.92
C ASN A 144 11.55 -18.80 8.70
N LEU A 145 11.83 -18.22 9.87
CA LEU A 145 12.95 -18.64 10.72
C LEU A 145 12.84 -20.06 11.25
N LYS A 146 11.62 -20.50 11.59
CA LYS A 146 11.38 -21.88 12.06
C LYS A 146 11.62 -22.90 10.95
N ASN A 147 11.31 -22.55 9.71
CA ASN A 147 11.55 -23.42 8.55
C ASN A 147 13.04 -23.54 8.20
N THR A 148 13.86 -22.50 8.42
CA THR A 148 15.33 -22.57 8.20
C THR A 148 16.10 -23.26 9.31
N SER A 149 15.50 -23.44 10.50
CA SER A 149 16.15 -24.11 11.64
C SER A 149 15.97 -25.63 11.63
N THR A 150 15.26 -26.16 10.63
CA THR A 150 14.90 -27.59 10.52
C THR A 150 15.51 -28.24 9.25
N SER A 151 16.58 -27.66 8.69
CA SER A 151 17.36 -28.21 7.57
C SER A 151 18.81 -28.41 7.95
#